data_AF-A0A6G2Q3J4-F1
#
_entry.id   AF-A0A6G2Q3J4-F1
#
_cell.length_a   1.000
_cell.length_b   1.000
_cell.length_c   1.000
_cell.angle_alpha   90.00
_cell.angle_beta   90.00
_cell.angle_gamma   90.00
#
_symmetry.space_group_name_H-M   'P 1'
#
loop_
_entity.id
_entity.type
_entity.pdbx_description
1 polymer ?
#
loop_
_entity_poly.entity_id
_entity_poly.type
_entity_poly.pdbx_seq_one_letter_code
_entity_poly.pdbx_strand_id
1 'polypeptide(L)' 'MPHTDTVLGAPAERLEGRQKVTGAARYAAEHPQPGRAHAWPVPAAVVRGRVTEVDSSAARALPGVL' A
#
# COMPACT_ATOMS: atom_id res chain seq x y z
N MET A 1 -38.13 -11.04 12.11
CA MET A 1 -37.39 -11.66 10.99
C MET A 1 -37.29 -10.62 9.90
N PRO A 2 -36.12 -9.98 9.67
CA PRO A 2 -36.03 -9.03 8.57
C PRO A 2 -36.22 -9.77 7.25
N HIS A 3 -37.16 -9.30 6.43
CA HIS A 3 -37.48 -9.82 5.11
C HIS A 3 -36.29 -9.63 4.16
N THR A 4 -35.82 -10.73 3.58
CA THR A 4 -34.90 -10.76 2.43
C THR A 4 -35.70 -10.69 1.14
N ASP A 5 -36.41 -9.60 0.89
CA ASP A 5 -36.97 -9.35 -0.43
C ASP A 5 -36.18 -8.23 -1.11
N THR A 6 -35.31 -8.66 -2.03
CA THR A 6 -34.51 -7.87 -2.99
C THR A 6 -33.46 -6.90 -2.43
N VAL A 7 -32.33 -7.46 -1.95
CA VAL A 7 -31.10 -6.69 -1.68
C VAL A 7 -30.39 -6.28 -2.99
N LEU A 8 -30.55 -7.07 -4.04
CA LEU A 8 -29.95 -6.80 -5.34
C LEU A 8 -30.68 -5.65 -6.04
N GLY A 9 -29.96 -4.58 -6.35
CA GLY A 9 -30.47 -3.40 -7.04
C GLY A 9 -31.06 -2.31 -6.15
N ALA A 10 -31.25 -2.57 -4.85
CA ALA A 10 -31.66 -1.55 -3.90
C ALA A 10 -30.48 -0.61 -3.57
N PRO A 11 -30.72 0.70 -3.35
CA PRO A 11 -29.69 1.59 -2.81
C PRO A 11 -29.27 1.09 -1.42
N ALA A 12 -27.98 0.83 -1.26
CA ALA A 12 -27.41 0.34 -0.01
C ALA A 12 -26.27 1.24 0.46
N GLU A 13 -26.23 1.52 1.77
CA GLU A 13 -25.07 2.14 2.36
C GLU A 13 -23.89 1.17 2.34
N ARG A 14 -22.71 1.69 1.97
CA ARG A 14 -21.48 0.91 2.04
C ARG A 14 -21.12 0.70 3.51
N LEU A 15 -20.91 -0.55 3.91
CA LEU A 15 -20.49 -0.90 5.28
C LEU A 15 -19.32 -0.03 5.78
N GLU A 16 -18.30 0.14 4.94
CA GLU A 16 -17.10 0.93 5.26
C GLU A 16 -17.25 2.42 4.94
N GLY A 17 -18.41 2.84 4.41
CA GLY A 17 -18.65 4.17 3.84
C GLY A 17 -18.34 5.27 4.84
N ARG A 18 -18.92 5.19 6.04
CA ARG A 18 -18.66 6.14 7.13
C ARG A 18 -17.16 6.25 7.43
N GLN A 19 -16.49 5.12 7.68
CA GLN A 19 -15.07 5.13 8.06
C GLN A 19 -14.19 5.77 6.99
N LYS A 20 -14.51 5.53 5.71
CA LYS A 20 -13.80 6.14 4.57
C LYS A 20 -14.03 7.65 4.47
N VAL A 21 -15.27 8.13 4.62
CA VAL A 21 -15.57 9.57 4.47
C VAL A 21 -15.17 10.41 5.69
N THR A 22 -15.01 9.80 6.86
CA THR A 22 -14.54 10.49 8.07
C THR A 22 -13.03 10.41 8.28
N GLY A 23 -12.29 9.70 7.41
CA GLY A 23 -10.86 9.43 7.61
C GLY A 23 -10.56 8.47 8.77
N ALA A 24 -11.54 7.70 9.25
CA ALA A 24 -11.35 6.72 10.32
C ALA A 24 -10.85 5.36 9.79
N ALA A 25 -11.04 5.07 8.51
CA ALA A 25 -10.47 3.90 7.86
C ALA A 25 -8.95 4.04 7.76
N ARG A 26 -8.20 3.05 8.30
CA ARG A 26 -6.75 2.98 8.14
C ARG A 26 -6.37 2.18 6.90
N TYR A 27 -5.41 2.68 6.16
CA TYR A 27 -4.78 2.02 5.01
C TYR A 27 -3.38 1.52 5.37
N ALA A 28 -2.78 0.70 4.50
CA ALA A 28 -1.53 -0.02 4.75
C ALA A 28 -0.41 0.85 5.37
N ALA A 29 -0.25 2.09 4.91
CA ALA A 29 0.80 3.00 5.38
C ALA A 29 0.59 3.47 6.84
N GLU A 30 -0.64 3.50 7.32
CA GLU A 30 -1.06 4.14 8.58
C GLU A 30 -1.06 3.19 9.79
N HIS A 31 -0.80 1.91 9.56
CA HIS A 31 -0.57 0.97 10.65
C HIS A 31 0.81 1.23 11.24
N PRO A 32 0.98 1.46 12.55
CA PRO A 32 2.29 1.60 13.17
C PRO A 32 3.03 0.25 13.21
N GLN A 33 4.35 0.27 12.99
CA GLN A 33 5.20 -0.92 13.09
C GLN A 33 6.55 -0.51 13.74
N PRO A 34 6.88 -1.02 14.93
CA PRO A 34 8.20 -0.79 15.53
C PRO A 34 9.33 -1.31 14.63
N GLY A 35 10.43 -0.57 14.52
CA GLY A 35 11.59 -0.97 13.72
C GLY A 35 11.32 -1.01 12.20
N ARG A 36 10.29 -0.31 11.71
CA ARG A 36 9.99 -0.24 10.27
C ARG A 36 11.17 0.34 9.47
N ALA A 37 11.66 -0.44 8.51
CA ALA A 37 12.49 0.06 7.43
C ALA A 37 11.63 0.70 6.32
N HIS A 38 12.16 1.73 5.68
CA HIS A 38 11.60 2.31 4.46
C HIS A 38 12.40 1.83 3.26
N ALA A 39 11.71 1.46 2.18
CA ALA A 39 12.34 0.96 0.96
C ALA A 39 12.04 1.88 -0.23
N TRP A 40 13.01 1.98 -1.13
CA TRP A 40 12.88 2.69 -2.39
C TRP A 40 13.29 1.77 -3.56
N PRO A 41 12.33 1.30 -4.38
CA PRO A 41 12.66 0.50 -5.55
C PRO A 41 13.46 1.31 -6.59
N VAL A 42 14.49 0.70 -7.16
CA VAL A 42 15.21 1.23 -8.33
C VAL A 42 14.70 0.49 -9.57
N PRO A 43 13.76 1.05 -10.35
CA PRO A 43 13.18 0.37 -11.50
C PRO A 43 14.17 0.33 -12.68
N ALA A 44 13.96 -0.62 -13.59
CA ALA A 44 14.70 -0.66 -14.84
C ALA A 44 14.38 0.58 -15.69
N ALA A 45 15.42 1.22 -16.25
CA ALA A 45 15.29 2.33 -17.18
C ALA A 45 15.09 1.89 -18.65
N VAL A 46 15.01 0.58 -18.89
CA VAL A 46 14.88 -0.03 -20.22
C VAL A 46 13.79 -1.09 -20.23
N VAL A 47 13.14 -1.27 -21.39
CA VAL A 47 12.00 -2.20 -21.55
C VAL A 47 12.39 -3.68 -21.48
N ARG A 48 13.63 -4.01 -21.86
CA ARG A 48 14.17 -5.38 -21.84
C ARG A 48 15.69 -5.34 -21.79
N GLY A 49 16.28 -6.20 -20.96
CA GLY A 49 17.73 -6.35 -20.87
C GLY A 49 18.10 -7.57 -20.03
N ARG A 50 19.40 -7.73 -19.79
CA ARG A 50 19.94 -8.69 -18.82
C ARG A 50 20.66 -7.89 -17.75
N VAL A 51 20.36 -8.16 -16.48
CA VAL A 51 21.14 -7.60 -15.36
C VAL A 51 22.51 -8.27 -15.38
N THR A 52 23.57 -7.48 -15.51
CA THR A 52 24.96 -7.95 -15.43
C THR A 52 25.59 -7.64 -14.08
N GLU A 53 25.14 -6.58 -13.42
CA GLU A 53 25.68 -6.09 -12.15
C GLU A 53 24.63 -5.27 -11.37
N VAL A 54 24.81 -5.18 -10.06
CA VAL A 54 24.14 -4.22 -9.16
C VAL A 54 25.19 -3.61 -8.24
N ASP A 55 25.49 -2.32 -8.42
CA ASP A 55 26.34 -1.57 -7.49
C ASP A 55 25.46 -0.80 -6.49
N SER A 56 25.63 -1.12 -5.20
CA SER A 56 24.93 -0.49 -4.08
C SER A 56 25.87 0.30 -3.16
N SER A 57 27.15 0.41 -3.51
CA SER A 57 28.19 0.98 -2.65
C SER A 57 27.87 2.43 -2.23
N ALA A 58 27.51 3.27 -3.20
CA ALA A 58 27.14 4.66 -2.95
C ALA A 58 25.91 4.78 -2.03
N ALA A 59 24.88 3.93 -2.23
CA ALA A 59 23.68 3.95 -1.40
C ALA A 59 24.00 3.54 0.05
N ARG A 60 24.82 2.49 0.23
CA ARG A 60 25.23 1.99 1.55
C ARG A 60 26.13 2.93 2.34
N ALA A 61 26.80 3.86 1.67
CA ALA A 61 27.59 4.89 2.34
C ALA A 61 26.74 5.99 2.98
N LEU A 62 25.43 6.07 2.66
CA LEU A 62 24.54 7.09 3.19
C LEU A 62 24.08 6.76 4.62
N PRO A 63 24.07 7.75 5.53
CA PRO A 63 23.52 7.56 6.87
C PRO A 63 22.06 7.10 6.84
N GLY A 64 21.72 6.09 7.64
CA GLY A 64 20.36 5.58 7.80
C GLY A 64 19.91 4.57 6.73
N VAL A 65 20.76 4.24 5.76
CA VAL A 65 20.56 3.07 4.89
C VAL A 65 20.94 1.80 5.66
N LEU A 66 20.10 0.76 5.54
CA LEU A 66 20.25 -0.54 6.21
C LEU A 66 21.02 -1.56 5.36
#